data_AF-A0A9P6U013-F1
#
_entry.id   AF-A0A9P6U013-F1
#
_cell.length_a   1.000
_cell.length_b   1.000
_cell.length_c   1.000
_cell.angle_alpha   90.00
_cell.angle_beta   90.00
_cell.angle_gamma   90.00
#
_symmetry.space_group_name_H-M   'P 1'
#
loop_
_entity.id
_entity.type
_entity.pdbx_description
1 polymer ?
#
loop_
_entity_poly.entity_id
_entity_poly.type
_entity_poly.pdbx_seq_one_letter_code
_entity_poly.pdbx_strand_id
1 'polypeptide(L)'
;MWCNNCCLCFPVRGGAMMLTGLVILLNAAGGILLFLWGSYFFSSTMALLFAGFSVIQAVTAGLAFLGLCNWSYMLTRMFIFIQWLVAFIGTARIGVMAFQLESNKEHIAAECWGAVNDKGYSPQGTAGAFYCNTPIDSFVMMFIIGLVVDYVLNLYMYFVVWRFYVRMRMYPFHKGGMRTYNQGLYDI
;
A
#
# COMPACT_ATOMS: atom_id res chain seq x y z
N MET A 1 25.40 9.27 -26.06
CA MET A 1 24.88 10.32 -25.15
C MET A 1 24.66 9.70 -23.77
N TRP A 2 25.76 9.46 -23.05
CA TRP A 2 25.73 9.13 -21.63
C TRP A 2 25.50 10.44 -20.90
N CYS A 3 24.38 10.52 -20.17
CA CYS A 3 23.75 11.76 -19.79
C CYS A 3 24.32 12.26 -18.45
N ASN A 4 24.64 13.55 -18.34
CA ASN A 4 25.19 14.25 -17.16
C ASN A 4 24.28 14.24 -15.90
N ASN A 5 23.31 13.33 -15.82
CA ASN A 5 22.44 13.11 -14.66
C ASN A 5 22.05 11.62 -14.46
N CYS A 6 22.65 10.70 -15.21
CA CYS A 6 22.37 9.27 -15.10
C CYS A 6 22.63 8.75 -13.68
N CYS A 7 23.74 9.12 -13.04
CA CYS A 7 24.06 8.69 -11.67
C CYS A 7 23.07 9.17 -10.59
N LEU A 8 22.23 10.18 -10.88
CA LEU A 8 21.26 10.73 -9.92
C LEU A 8 19.81 10.37 -10.27
N CYS A 9 19.55 9.90 -11.50
CA CYS A 9 18.24 9.44 -11.96
C CYS A 9 18.10 7.91 -11.85
N PHE A 10 19.19 7.16 -12.05
CA PHE A 10 19.21 5.71 -11.90
C PHE A 10 18.92 5.22 -10.47
N PRO A 11 19.55 5.76 -9.40
CA PRO A 11 19.24 5.32 -8.04
C PRO A 11 17.84 5.75 -7.59
N VAL A 12 17.35 6.91 -8.06
CA VAL A 12 15.98 7.36 -7.76
C VAL A 12 14.97 6.42 -8.42
N ARG A 13 15.22 5.97 -9.66
CA ARG A 13 14.34 5.02 -10.34
C ARG A 13 14.40 3.62 -9.74
N GLY A 14 15.61 3.08 -9.53
CA GLY A 14 15.79 1.75 -8.94
C GLY A 14 15.23 1.68 -7.52
N GLY A 15 15.49 2.70 -6.70
CA GLY A 15 14.90 2.83 -5.38
C GLY A 15 13.38 2.96 -5.42
N ALA A 16 12.83 3.73 -6.37
CA ALA A 16 11.38 3.83 -6.55
C ALA A 16 10.74 2.48 -6.94
N MET A 17 11.37 1.72 -7.83
CA MET A 17 10.89 0.40 -8.25
C MET A 17 10.92 -0.62 -7.12
N MET A 18 11.98 -0.62 -6.31
CA MET A 18 12.07 -1.49 -5.13
C MET A 18 11.00 -1.12 -4.09
N LEU A 19 10.81 0.18 -3.85
CA LEU A 19 9.81 0.66 -2.90
C LEU A 19 8.39 0.33 -3.35
N THR A 20 8.04 0.57 -4.62
CA THR A 20 6.71 0.21 -5.15
C THR A 20 6.49 -1.30 -5.12
N GLY A 21 7.51 -2.10 -5.45
CA GLY A 21 7.47 -3.56 -5.30
C GLY A 21 7.22 -4.02 -3.87
N LEU A 22 7.89 -3.41 -2.90
CA LEU A 22 7.69 -3.69 -1.47
C LEU A 22 6.26 -3.34 -1.02
N VAL A 23 5.75 -2.17 -1.42
CA VAL A 23 4.38 -1.73 -1.09
C VAL A 23 3.34 -2.67 -1.70
N ILE A 24 3.55 -3.15 -2.94
CA ILE A 24 2.68 -4.16 -3.57
C ILE A 24 2.63 -5.43 -2.71
N LEU A 25 3.80 -5.95 -2.30
CA LEU A 25 3.87 -7.17 -1.51
C LEU A 25 3.22 -7.02 -0.13
N LEU A 26 3.48 -5.91 0.58
CA LEU A 26 2.88 -5.65 1.89
C LEU A 26 1.35 -5.52 1.79
N ASN A 27 0.85 -4.78 0.80
CA ASN A 27 -0.59 -4.58 0.65
C ASN A 27 -1.31 -5.84 0.14
N ALA A 28 -0.66 -6.63 -0.73
CA ALA A 28 -1.19 -7.93 -1.15
C ALA A 28 -1.24 -8.92 0.01
N ALA A 29 -0.17 -9.04 0.80
CA ALA A 29 -0.13 -9.92 1.97
C ALA A 29 -1.16 -9.48 3.02
N GLY A 30 -1.23 -8.19 3.33
CA GLY A 30 -2.23 -7.64 4.25
C GLY A 30 -3.67 -7.86 3.77
N GLY A 31 -3.92 -7.71 2.47
CA GLY A 31 -5.24 -7.99 1.88
C GLY A 31 -5.64 -9.45 1.97
N ILE A 32 -4.72 -10.37 1.65
CA ILE A 32 -4.96 -11.83 1.77
C ILE A 32 -5.27 -12.22 3.22
N LEU A 33 -4.51 -11.68 4.18
CA LEU A 33 -4.74 -11.93 5.61
C LEU A 33 -6.12 -11.42 6.06
N LEU A 34 -6.53 -10.24 5.60
CA LEU A 34 -7.85 -9.69 5.91
C LEU A 34 -8.99 -10.48 5.25
N PHE A 35 -8.79 -11.05 4.06
CA PHE A 35 -9.80 -11.91 3.43
C PHE A 35 -9.98 -13.25 4.14
N LEU A 36 -8.89 -13.84 4.67
CA LEU A 36 -8.94 -15.15 5.34
C LEU A 36 -9.39 -15.04 6.80
N TRP A 37 -8.89 -14.04 7.53
CA TRP A 37 -9.08 -13.94 8.98
C TRP A 37 -9.79 -12.66 9.43
N GLY A 38 -10.15 -11.76 8.51
CA GLY A 38 -10.81 -10.51 8.87
C GLY A 38 -12.15 -10.71 9.58
N SER A 39 -12.85 -11.82 9.32
CA SER A 39 -14.13 -12.16 9.99
C SER A 39 -13.99 -12.45 11.48
N TYR A 40 -12.79 -12.81 11.96
CA TYR A 40 -12.53 -13.03 13.39
C TYR A 40 -12.33 -11.71 14.15
N PHE A 41 -11.83 -10.68 13.46
CA PHE A 41 -11.52 -9.38 14.07
C PHE A 41 -12.62 -8.32 13.85
N PHE A 42 -13.36 -8.44 12.75
CA PHE A 42 -14.35 -7.46 12.32
C PHE A 42 -15.63 -8.14 11.83
N SER A 43 -16.73 -7.39 11.79
CA SER A 43 -17.92 -7.80 11.06
C SER A 43 -17.58 -8.14 9.60
N SER A 44 -18.20 -9.18 9.05
CA SER A 44 -17.85 -9.71 7.71
C SER A 44 -17.89 -8.65 6.61
N THR A 45 -18.78 -7.66 6.71
CA THR A 45 -18.89 -6.56 5.75
C THR A 45 -17.77 -5.54 5.89
N MET A 46 -17.37 -5.21 7.12
CA MET A 46 -16.26 -4.28 7.41
C MET A 46 -14.91 -4.89 6.99
N ALA A 47 -14.70 -6.17 7.29
CA ALA A 47 -13.50 -6.91 6.87
C ALA A 47 -13.31 -6.87 5.34
N LEU A 48 -14.39 -7.04 4.59
CA LEU A 48 -14.35 -7.02 3.13
C LEU A 48 -14.04 -5.62 2.56
N LEU A 49 -14.58 -4.55 3.16
CA LEU A 49 -14.25 -3.17 2.76
C LEU A 49 -12.76 -2.86 3.00
N PHE A 50 -12.25 -3.29 4.15
CA PHE A 50 -10.85 -3.14 4.53
C PHE A 50 -9.88 -3.92 3.62
N ALA A 51 -10.22 -5.16 3.30
CA ALA A 51 -9.46 -5.97 2.36
C ALA A 51 -9.52 -5.39 0.94
N GLY A 52 -10.69 -4.91 0.50
CA GLY A 52 -10.86 -4.21 -0.77
C GLY A 52 -9.96 -2.98 -0.88
N PHE A 53 -9.82 -2.20 0.19
CA PHE A 53 -8.93 -1.04 0.20
C PHE A 53 -7.46 -1.40 0.03
N SER A 54 -6.98 -2.46 0.69
CA SER A 54 -5.60 -2.94 0.49
C SER A 54 -5.34 -3.41 -0.94
N VAL A 55 -6.35 -4.00 -1.61
CA VAL A 55 -6.24 -4.35 -3.03
C VAL A 55 -6.13 -3.09 -3.89
N ILE A 56 -6.93 -2.05 -3.62
CA ILE A 56 -6.83 -0.76 -4.33
C ILE A 56 -5.42 -0.17 -4.18
N GLN A 57 -4.85 -0.16 -2.96
CA GLN A 57 -3.48 0.31 -2.73
C GLN A 57 -2.43 -0.53 -3.49
N ALA A 58 -2.59 -1.85 -3.53
CA ALA A 58 -1.69 -2.71 -4.29
C ALA A 58 -1.78 -2.43 -5.80
N VAL A 59 -2.98 -2.18 -6.33
CA VAL A 59 -3.19 -1.84 -7.75
C VAL A 59 -2.58 -0.47 -8.08
N THR A 60 -2.74 0.55 -7.22
CA THR A 60 -2.13 1.87 -7.47
C THR A 60 -0.61 1.80 -7.40
N ALA A 61 -0.04 1.02 -6.48
CA ALA A 61 1.39 0.75 -6.43
C ALA A 61 1.88 0.00 -7.69
N GLY A 62 1.09 -0.94 -8.20
CA GLY A 62 1.33 -1.62 -9.48
C GLY A 62 1.35 -0.67 -10.68
N LEU A 63 0.41 0.27 -10.74
CA LEU A 63 0.40 1.33 -11.76
C LEU A 63 1.65 2.21 -11.67
N ALA A 64 2.10 2.55 -10.47
CA ALA A 64 3.36 3.29 -10.27
C ALA A 64 4.56 2.49 -10.78
N PHE A 65 4.62 1.19 -10.46
CA PHE A 65 5.68 0.29 -10.91
C PHE A 65 5.73 0.23 -12.45
N LEU A 66 4.59 0.00 -13.11
CA LEU A 66 4.50 0.00 -14.58
C LEU A 66 4.88 1.36 -15.20
N GLY A 67 4.47 2.46 -14.57
CA GLY A 67 4.84 3.82 -15.00
C GLY A 67 6.36 4.06 -14.95
N LEU A 68 7.03 3.57 -13.90
CA LEU A 68 8.48 3.64 -13.73
C LEU A 68 9.23 2.72 -14.70
N CYS A 69 8.67 1.54 -15.02
CA CYS A 69 9.23 0.61 -16.00
C CYS A 69 9.22 1.22 -17.41
N ASN A 70 8.09 1.83 -17.81
CA ASN A 70 7.89 2.30 -19.17
C ASN A 70 8.29 3.77 -19.42
N TRP A 71 8.81 4.49 -18.42
CA TRP A 71 9.08 5.95 -18.52
C TRP A 71 7.85 6.75 -19.00
N SER A 72 6.65 6.30 -18.62
CA SER A 72 5.41 6.89 -19.11
C SER A 72 5.01 8.12 -18.30
N TYR A 73 5.00 9.28 -18.96
CA TYR A 73 4.53 10.53 -18.36
C TYR A 73 3.04 10.48 -17.99
N MET A 74 2.21 9.88 -18.84
CA MET A 74 0.76 9.76 -18.57
C MET A 74 0.47 8.87 -17.36
N LEU A 75 1.14 7.72 -17.23
CA LEU A 75 0.92 6.80 -16.11
C LEU A 75 1.38 7.41 -14.77
N THR A 76 2.53 8.08 -14.76
CA THR A 76 3.03 8.75 -13.54
C THR A 76 2.16 9.93 -13.13
N ARG A 77 1.61 10.69 -14.10
CA ARG A 77 0.61 11.74 -13.84
C ARG A 77 -0.67 11.15 -13.23
N MET A 78 -1.18 10.07 -13.81
CA MET A 78 -2.39 9.39 -13.33
C MET A 78 -2.19 8.86 -11.90
N PHE A 79 -1.05 8.23 -11.62
CA PHE A 79 -0.71 7.77 -10.28
C PHE A 79 -0.71 8.91 -9.26
N ILE A 80 -0.08 10.05 -9.54
CA ILE A 80 -0.03 11.18 -8.59
C ILE A 80 -1.44 11.68 -8.24
N PHE A 81 -2.33 11.73 -9.23
CA PHE A 81 -3.71 12.16 -9.01
C PHE A 81 -4.50 11.15 -8.16
N ILE A 82 -4.41 9.86 -8.49
CA ILE A 82 -5.14 8.79 -7.78
C ILE A 82 -4.58 8.59 -6.37
N GLN A 83 -3.25 8.56 -6.22
CA GLN A 83 -2.59 8.26 -4.95
C GLN A 83 -2.89 9.31 -3.88
N TRP A 84 -3.12 10.57 -4.27
CA TRP A 84 -3.56 11.61 -3.34
C TRP A 84 -4.92 11.25 -2.72
N LEU A 85 -5.92 10.88 -3.54
CA LEU A 85 -7.22 10.43 -3.05
C LEU A 85 -7.11 9.17 -2.17
N VAL A 86 -6.31 8.20 -2.59
CA VAL A 86 -6.08 6.97 -1.82
C VAL A 86 -5.41 7.29 -0.48
N ALA A 87 -4.48 8.23 -0.42
CA ALA A 87 -3.86 8.64 0.85
C ALA A 87 -4.87 9.26 1.82
N PHE A 88 -5.84 10.04 1.33
CA PHE A 88 -6.92 10.60 2.17
C PHE A 88 -7.87 9.52 2.70
N ILE A 89 -8.25 8.55 1.87
CA ILE A 89 -9.11 7.44 2.33
C ILE A 89 -8.31 6.52 3.26
N GLY A 90 -7.00 6.40 3.05
CA GLY A 90 -6.09 5.61 3.88
C GLY A 90 -6.02 6.10 5.33
N THR A 91 -6.03 7.41 5.58
CA THR A 91 -6.07 7.93 6.96
C THR A 91 -7.39 7.58 7.66
N ALA A 92 -8.51 7.71 6.95
CA ALA A 92 -9.82 7.32 7.47
C ALA A 92 -9.86 5.81 7.79
N ARG A 93 -9.31 4.96 6.91
CA ARG A 93 -9.20 3.51 7.15
C ARG A 93 -8.48 3.19 8.46
N ILE A 94 -7.32 3.80 8.71
CA ILE A 94 -6.53 3.52 9.93
C ILE A 94 -7.32 3.91 11.17
N GLY A 95 -7.99 5.07 11.14
CA GLY A 95 -8.84 5.53 12.25
C GLY A 95 -10.00 4.57 12.55
N VAL A 96 -10.75 4.16 11.51
CA VAL A 96 -11.89 3.25 11.69
C VAL A 96 -11.45 1.86 12.13
N MET A 97 -10.36 1.33 11.56
CA MET A 97 -9.81 0.04 11.98
C MET A 97 -9.35 0.06 13.44
N ALA A 98 -8.62 1.10 13.86
CA ALA A 98 -8.16 1.22 15.24
C ALA A 98 -9.34 1.29 16.22
N PHE A 99 -10.38 2.06 15.89
CA PHE A 99 -11.59 2.16 16.71
C PHE A 99 -12.31 0.80 16.85
N GLN A 100 -12.48 0.07 15.74
CA GLN A 100 -13.15 -1.23 15.77
C GLN A 100 -12.34 -2.30 16.50
N LEU A 101 -11.01 -2.27 16.40
CA LEU A 101 -10.16 -3.20 17.13
C LEU A 101 -10.28 -2.97 18.65
N GLU A 102 -10.32 -1.71 19.07
CA GLU A 102 -10.51 -1.34 20.48
C GLU A 102 -11.91 -1.73 21.00
N SER A 103 -12.96 -1.50 20.21
CA SER A 103 -14.33 -1.84 20.64
C SER A 103 -14.60 -3.34 20.73
N ASN A 104 -13.88 -4.16 19.96
CA ASN A 104 -14.12 -5.60 19.85
C ASN A 104 -13.13 -6.45 20.67
N LYS A 105 -12.30 -5.86 21.53
CA LYS A 105 -11.29 -6.58 22.33
C LYS A 105 -11.88 -7.73 23.15
N GLU A 106 -13.05 -7.51 23.75
CA GLU A 106 -13.72 -8.53 24.58
C GLU A 106 -14.25 -9.70 23.75
N HIS A 107 -14.74 -9.43 22.53
CA HIS A 107 -15.21 -10.47 21.62
C HIS A 107 -14.05 -11.34 21.12
N ILE A 108 -12.92 -10.72 20.76
CA ILE A 108 -11.70 -11.42 20.34
C ILE A 108 -11.16 -12.29 21.48
N ALA A 109 -11.19 -11.78 22.71
CA ALA A 109 -10.83 -12.57 23.89
C ALA A 109 -11.77 -13.78 24.04
N ALA A 110 -13.07 -13.56 23.94
CA ALA A 110 -14.07 -14.61 24.08
C ALA A 110 -13.93 -15.71 23.00
N GLU A 111 -13.61 -15.38 21.75
CA GLU A 111 -13.40 -16.38 20.69
C GLU A 111 -12.16 -17.24 20.93
N CYS A 112 -11.08 -16.68 21.47
CA CYS A 112 -9.88 -17.46 21.82
C CYS A 112 -10.13 -18.45 22.95
N TRP A 113 -10.89 -18.07 23.98
CA TRP A 113 -11.22 -18.97 25.10
C TRP A 113 -12.36 -19.94 24.76
N GLY A 114 -13.33 -19.50 23.96
CA GLY A 114 -14.46 -20.32 23.50
C GLY A 114 -14.05 -21.44 22.54
N ALA A 115 -13.07 -21.19 21.67
CA ALA A 115 -12.50 -22.22 20.78
C ALA A 115 -11.81 -23.36 21.55
N VAL A 116 -11.21 -23.05 22.71
CA VAL A 116 -10.54 -24.03 23.59
C VAL A 116 -11.55 -24.86 24.38
N ASN A 117 -12.69 -24.28 24.76
CA ASN A 117 -13.66 -24.92 25.66
C ASN A 117 -14.77 -25.72 24.95
N ASP A 118 -15.31 -25.27 23.83
CA ASP A 118 -16.57 -25.85 23.28
C ASP A 118 -16.37 -26.98 22.25
N LYS A 119 -15.18 -27.16 21.68
CA LYS A 119 -14.96 -28.17 20.63
C LYS A 119 -13.75 -29.08 20.81
N GLY A 120 -12.96 -28.89 21.87
CA GLY A 120 -11.68 -29.60 22.02
C GLY A 120 -10.72 -29.40 20.84
N TYR A 121 -10.98 -28.40 19.99
CA TYR A 121 -10.11 -28.05 18.88
C TYR A 121 -8.95 -27.26 19.46
N SER A 122 -7.74 -27.82 19.39
CA SER A 122 -6.55 -26.97 19.40
C SER A 122 -6.66 -26.02 18.20
N PRO A 123 -6.18 -24.77 18.31
CA PRO A 123 -6.16 -23.87 17.16
C PRO A 123 -5.21 -24.44 16.10
N GLN A 124 -5.74 -25.30 15.22
CA GLN A 124 -4.98 -26.01 14.18
C GLN A 124 -4.69 -25.13 12.95
N GLY A 125 -4.71 -23.81 13.13
CA GLY A 125 -4.13 -22.84 12.20
C GLY A 125 -2.93 -22.16 12.86
N THR A 126 -1.80 -22.10 12.17
CA THR A 126 -0.56 -21.46 12.66
C THR A 126 -0.77 -20.02 13.14
N ALA A 127 -1.75 -19.30 12.58
CA ALA A 127 -2.09 -17.97 13.04
C ALA A 127 -3.12 -17.93 14.17
N GLY A 128 -4.04 -18.90 14.22
CA GLY A 128 -4.95 -19.13 15.35
C GLY A 128 -4.22 -19.19 16.68
N ALA A 129 -3.18 -20.01 16.69
CA ALA A 129 -2.30 -20.17 17.84
C ALA A 129 -1.49 -18.89 18.14
N PHE A 130 -1.15 -18.09 17.11
CA PHE A 130 -0.34 -16.88 17.29
C PHE A 130 -1.10 -15.78 18.02
N TYR A 131 -2.35 -15.48 17.63
CA TYR A 131 -3.12 -14.42 18.30
C TYR A 131 -3.68 -14.86 19.66
N CYS A 132 -4.00 -16.15 19.87
CA CYS A 132 -4.49 -16.61 21.18
C CYS A 132 -3.38 -16.77 22.23
N ASN A 133 -2.11 -16.95 21.83
CA ASN A 133 -0.98 -16.99 22.77
C ASN A 133 -0.38 -15.61 23.08
N THR A 134 -0.77 -14.57 22.33
CA THR A 134 -0.26 -13.21 22.51
C THR A 134 -1.27 -12.38 23.31
N PRO A 135 -0.85 -11.57 24.29
CA PRO A 135 -1.76 -10.66 24.97
C PRO A 135 -2.43 -9.70 23.97
N ILE A 136 -3.75 -9.60 24.04
CA ILE A 136 -4.60 -8.91 23.05
C ILE A 136 -4.18 -7.45 22.88
N ASP A 137 -3.85 -6.75 23.97
CA ASP A 137 -3.40 -5.35 23.90
C ASP A 137 -2.11 -5.19 23.09
N SER A 138 -1.14 -6.09 23.26
CA SER A 138 0.10 -6.08 22.48
C SER A 138 -0.16 -6.39 21.00
N PHE A 139 -1.09 -7.31 20.72
CA PHE A 139 -1.49 -7.63 19.35
C PHE A 139 -2.16 -6.44 18.66
N VAL A 140 -3.12 -5.79 19.32
CA VAL A 140 -3.80 -4.58 18.81
C VAL A 140 -2.79 -3.48 18.52
N MET A 141 -1.85 -3.22 19.44
CA MET A 141 -0.82 -2.20 19.26
C MET A 141 0.10 -2.51 18.09
N MET A 142 0.58 -3.76 17.94
CA MET A 142 1.41 -4.16 16.80
C MET A 142 0.68 -4.01 15.47
N PHE A 143 -0.61 -4.36 15.42
CA PHE A 143 -1.43 -4.21 14.23
C PHE A 143 -1.59 -2.74 13.81
N ILE A 144 -1.87 -1.85 14.77
CA ILE A 144 -1.98 -0.41 14.52
C ILE A 144 -0.64 0.17 14.03
N ILE A 145 0.48 -0.20 14.67
CA ILE A 145 1.81 0.24 14.24
C ILE A 145 2.10 -0.23 12.82
N GLY A 146 1.77 -1.48 12.48
CA GLY A 146 1.92 -2.01 11.13
C GLY A 146 1.15 -1.20 10.08
N LEU A 147 -0.10 -0.82 10.38
CA LEU A 147 -0.91 0.03 9.50
C LEU A 147 -0.30 1.43 9.32
N VAL A 148 0.23 2.02 10.38
CA VAL A 148 0.90 3.33 10.31
C VAL A 148 2.17 3.26 9.47
N VAL A 149 2.98 2.21 9.64
CA VAL A 149 4.19 2.01 8.84
C VAL A 149 3.85 1.83 7.35
N ASP A 150 2.83 1.04 7.03
CA ASP A 150 2.35 0.89 5.65
C ASP A 150 1.86 2.23 5.06
N TYR A 151 1.16 3.05 5.86
CA TYR A 151 0.74 4.37 5.43
C TYR A 151 1.91 5.31 5.14
N VAL A 152 2.92 5.32 6.01
CA VAL A 152 4.16 6.11 5.80
C VAL A 152 4.90 5.63 4.56
N LEU A 153 4.99 4.33 4.32
CA LEU A 153 5.58 3.78 3.10
C LEU A 153 4.81 4.21 1.85
N ASN A 154 3.48 4.23 1.90
CA ASN A 154 2.63 4.73 0.82
C ASN A 154 2.84 6.23 0.53
N LEU A 155 2.99 7.06 1.57
CA LEU A 155 3.32 8.48 1.42
C LEU A 155 4.73 8.68 0.87
N TYR A 156 5.69 7.87 1.31
CA TYR A 156 7.05 7.94 0.81
C TYR A 156 7.12 7.51 -0.66
N MET A 157 6.38 6.46 -1.05
CA MET A 157 6.20 6.06 -2.45
C MET A 157 5.65 7.20 -3.30
N TYR A 158 4.60 7.88 -2.82
CA TYR A 158 4.05 9.05 -3.47
C TYR A 158 5.11 10.14 -3.69
N PHE A 159 5.88 10.47 -2.66
CA PHE A 159 6.93 11.48 -2.73
C PHE A 159 8.01 11.15 -3.78
N VAL A 160 8.47 9.90 -3.81
CA VAL A 160 9.51 9.46 -4.75
C VAL A 160 9.00 9.48 -6.19
N VAL A 161 7.78 9.01 -6.45
CA VAL A 161 7.18 9.04 -7.80
C VAL A 161 6.86 10.46 -8.24
N TRP A 162 6.38 11.31 -7.33
CA TRP A 162 6.17 12.73 -7.60
C TRP A 162 7.48 13.42 -8.00
N ARG A 163 8.57 13.16 -7.28
CA ARG A 163 9.90 13.68 -7.63
C ARG A 163 10.35 13.21 -9.02
N PHE A 164 10.09 11.95 -9.38
CA PHE A 164 10.37 11.42 -10.72
C PHE A 164 9.54 12.15 -11.79
N TYR A 165 8.25 12.39 -11.53
CA TYR A 165 7.36 13.13 -12.42
C TYR A 165 7.81 14.58 -12.65
N VAL A 166 8.17 15.32 -11.59
CA VAL A 166 8.65 16.70 -11.70
C VAL A 166 9.91 16.76 -12.57
N ARG A 167 10.82 15.80 -12.41
CA ARG A 167 12.01 15.71 -13.28
C ARG A 167 11.63 15.49 -14.73
N MET A 168 10.72 14.56 -15.03
CA MET A 168 10.25 14.31 -16.40
C MET A 168 9.64 15.55 -17.05
N ARG A 169 8.95 16.41 -16.28
CA ARG A 169 8.41 17.69 -16.78
C ARG A 169 9.46 18.72 -17.17
N MET A 170 10.67 18.66 -16.62
CA MET A 170 11.74 19.62 -16.91
C MET A 170 12.62 19.20 -18.10
N TYR A 171 12.58 17.94 -18.52
CA TYR A 171 13.31 17.44 -19.69
C TYR A 171 12.81 17.87 -21.10
N PRO A 172 11.56 18.35 -21.34
CA PRO A 172 11.16 18.82 -22.66
C PRO A 172 11.98 20.05 -23.12
N PHE A 173 12.46 20.86 -22.19
CA PHE A 173 13.14 22.13 -22.49
C PHE A 173 14.66 21.99 -22.68
N HIS A 174 15.25 20.82 -22.42
CA HIS A 174 16.68 20.58 -22.67
C HIS A 174 16.98 19.99 -24.06
N LYS A 175 15.96 19.74 -24.89
CA LYS A 175 16.12 19.54 -26.35
C LYS A 175 15.93 20.86 -27.11
N GLY A 176 16.47 21.95 -26.56
CA GLY A 176 16.71 23.22 -27.25
C GLY A 176 18.02 23.22 -28.06
N GLY A 177 18.31 22.10 -28.73
CA GLY A 177 19.38 21.99 -29.73
C GLY A 177 18.80 21.34 -30.97
N MET A 178 17.97 22.11 -31.69
CA MET A 178 17.41 21.88 -33.03
C MET A 178 17.08 20.43 -33.41
N ARG A 179 15.80 20.06 -33.33
CA ARG A 179 15.06 19.44 -34.45
C ARG A 179 13.59 19.22 -34.08
N THR A 180 12.77 20.04 -34.74
CA THR A 180 11.43 19.72 -35.25
C THR A 180 10.38 19.24 -34.26
N TYR A 181 9.64 20.24 -33.79
CA TYR A 181 8.19 20.37 -33.59
C TYR A 181 7.27 19.61 -34.60
N ASN A 182 7.54 18.34 -34.92
CA ASN A 182 6.76 17.63 -35.95
C ASN A 182 6.57 16.12 -35.72
N GLN A 183 6.29 15.71 -34.47
CA GLN A 183 5.68 14.40 -34.22
C GLN A 183 4.60 14.56 -33.13
N GLY A 184 3.36 14.67 -33.58
CA GLY A 184 2.16 14.79 -32.76
C GLY A 184 1.90 13.52 -31.95
N LEU A 185 2.18 13.58 -30.65
CA LEU A 185 1.84 12.51 -29.72
C LEU A 185 1.33 13.04 -28.38
N TYR A 186 0.70 14.21 -28.43
CA TYR A 186 -0.18 14.72 -27.37
C TYR A 186 -1.36 15.44 -28.03
N ASP A 187 -2.12 14.71 -28.84
CA ASP A 187 -3.55 15.00 -28.94
C ASP A 187 -4.24 14.21 -27.83
N ILE A 188 -4.99 14.99 -27.06
CA ILE A 188 -5.93 14.75 -25.95
C ILE A 188 -6.44 13.31 -25.83
#